data_AF-A0A534SYQ8-F1
#
_entry.id   AF-A0A534SYQ8-F1
#
_cell.length_a   1.000
_cell.length_b   1.000
_cell.length_c   1.000
_cell.angle_alpha   90.00
_cell.angle_beta   90.00
_cell.angle_gamma   90.00
#
_symmetry.space_group_name_H-M   'P 1'
#
loop_
_entity.id
_entity.type
_entity.pdbx_description
1 polymer ?
#
loop_
_entity_poly.entity_id
_entity_poly.type
_entity_poly.pdbx_seq_one_letter_code
_entity_poly.pdbx_strand_id
1 'polypeptide(L)'
;MRTKVAVPMAVLKPTSRRLPALDWLRGLVMVLMTVDHASGTFNAGRLMTDGLALYRPGTPLPASQFLTRWITHLCAPTFVFLAGSALALSVQKREAAGESPRAIDRFILARGLLIVALDPLWMSPVFTPGQVLLQVLYAIGGSLIAMVALRRLGGRWLAGVGLGLVFGGEALTGLALAASGGEPSLPVALLLTGGRFGPLLVAYPLMPWLAIMMLGWAFGRYLPTAPRVVAEHRLLAAGLAALALFVVVRGLNGYGNMRLLREDGSLVQWLHVSKYPPSLSFTALELGLAAVCLATFLGIDRRAPGAAHLLRPLAVLGQTALFFYLLHVHVLTLGAHLLGAAHRSGLGATYAASCVAVVLLYPLCAWYRGYKQARPDGWPRYV
;
A
#
# COMPACT_ATOMS: atom_id res chain seq x y z
N MET A 1 53.64 -26.09 -29.43
CA MET A 1 53.10 -25.36 -28.26
C MET A 1 51.94 -24.48 -28.74
N ARG A 2 50.68 -24.91 -28.58
CA ARG A 2 49.50 -24.11 -28.98
C ARG A 2 49.14 -23.17 -27.83
N THR A 3 49.38 -21.88 -28.00
CA THR A 3 48.98 -20.81 -27.07
C THR A 3 47.45 -20.69 -27.07
N LYS A 4 46.82 -21.06 -25.96
CA LYS A 4 45.39 -20.79 -25.69
C LYS A 4 45.22 -19.30 -25.48
N VAL A 5 44.59 -18.62 -26.44
CA VAL A 5 44.09 -17.25 -26.25
C VAL A 5 42.89 -17.34 -25.31
N ALA A 6 43.03 -16.85 -24.09
CA ALA A 6 41.93 -16.72 -23.15
C ALA A 6 41.04 -15.56 -23.61
N VAL A 7 39.83 -15.88 -24.08
CA VAL A 7 38.80 -14.88 -24.35
C VAL A 7 38.32 -14.34 -22.99
N PRO A 8 38.43 -13.03 -22.71
CA PRO A 8 37.92 -12.49 -21.47
C PRO A 8 36.40 -12.67 -21.43
N MET A 9 35.90 -13.42 -20.43
CA MET A 9 34.48 -13.43 -20.11
C MET A 9 34.09 -12.00 -19.74
N ALA A 10 33.41 -11.32 -20.65
CA ALA A 10 32.70 -10.09 -20.33
C ALA A 10 31.73 -10.42 -19.19
N VAL A 11 32.06 -9.96 -17.99
CA VAL A 11 31.13 -9.95 -16.86
C VAL A 11 29.98 -9.05 -17.30
N LEU A 12 28.90 -9.67 -17.78
CA LEU A 12 27.64 -8.99 -18.05
C LEU A 12 27.22 -8.34 -16.74
N LYS A 13 27.49 -7.03 -16.58
CA LYS A 13 26.90 -6.24 -15.52
C LYS A 13 25.40 -6.48 -15.62
N PRO A 14 24.72 -6.98 -14.57
CA PRO A 14 23.29 -7.08 -14.58
C PRO A 14 22.77 -5.66 -14.76
N THR A 15 22.31 -5.33 -15.96
CA THR A 15 21.57 -4.09 -16.16
C THR A 15 20.32 -4.27 -15.33
N SER A 16 20.25 -3.62 -14.16
CA SER A 16 19.07 -3.66 -13.31
C SER A 16 17.93 -2.98 -14.08
N ARG A 17 17.27 -3.73 -14.95
CA ARG A 17 16.22 -3.21 -15.82
C ARG A 17 15.05 -2.92 -14.91
N ARG A 18 14.80 -1.63 -14.66
CA ARG A 18 13.67 -1.14 -13.89
C ARG A 18 12.39 -1.82 -14.39
N LEU A 19 11.51 -2.20 -13.47
CA LEU A 19 10.28 -2.92 -13.76
C LEU A 19 9.12 -1.93 -13.85
N PRO A 20 8.70 -1.49 -15.05
CA PRO A 20 7.70 -0.42 -15.20
C PRO A 20 6.35 -0.80 -14.60
N ALA A 21 6.00 -2.09 -14.61
CA ALA A 21 4.77 -2.62 -14.04
C ALA A 21 4.55 -2.24 -12.56
N LEU A 22 5.61 -2.21 -11.74
CA LEU A 22 5.52 -1.78 -10.34
C LEU A 22 5.16 -0.30 -10.23
N ASP A 23 5.70 0.53 -11.12
CA ASP A 23 5.41 1.96 -11.17
C ASP A 23 4.01 2.21 -11.74
N TRP A 24 3.56 1.44 -12.74
CA TRP A 24 2.20 1.54 -13.29
C TRP A 24 1.14 1.21 -12.26
N LEU A 25 1.29 0.11 -11.52
CA LEU A 25 0.37 -0.24 -10.44
C LEU A 25 0.37 0.83 -9.36
N ARG A 26 1.55 1.30 -8.93
CA ARG A 26 1.65 2.38 -7.95
C ARG A 26 0.98 3.68 -8.43
N GLY A 27 1.08 3.99 -9.72
CA GLY A 27 0.40 5.13 -10.32
C GLY A 27 -1.13 4.96 -10.35
N LEU A 28 -1.61 3.77 -10.70
CA LEU A 28 -3.05 3.45 -10.70
C LEU A 28 -3.65 3.67 -9.31
N VAL A 29 -3.01 3.11 -8.26
CA VAL A 29 -3.53 3.28 -6.90
C VAL A 29 -3.36 4.69 -6.35
N MET A 30 -2.47 5.54 -6.91
CA MET A 30 -2.43 6.97 -6.58
C MET A 30 -3.67 7.70 -7.10
N VAL A 31 -4.14 7.36 -8.31
CA VAL A 31 -5.39 7.93 -8.85
C VAL A 31 -6.58 7.50 -8.00
N LEU A 32 -6.69 6.20 -7.68
CA LEU A 32 -7.78 5.69 -6.84
C LEU A 32 -7.76 6.28 -5.42
N MET A 33 -6.59 6.44 -4.82
CA MET A 33 -6.46 7.09 -3.51
C MET A 33 -6.95 8.55 -3.55
N THR A 34 -6.70 9.26 -4.65
CA THR A 34 -7.20 10.63 -4.81
C THR A 34 -8.74 10.67 -4.77
N VAL A 35 -9.40 9.65 -5.35
CA VAL A 35 -10.87 9.49 -5.25
C VAL A 35 -11.32 9.28 -3.81
N ASP A 36 -10.62 8.44 -3.03
CA ASP A 36 -10.98 8.23 -1.61
C ASP A 36 -10.91 9.53 -0.81
N HIS A 37 -9.83 10.28 -0.99
CA HIS A 37 -9.59 11.48 -0.22
C HIS A 37 -10.48 12.64 -0.71
N ALA A 38 -10.76 12.74 -2.01
CA ALA A 38 -11.75 13.69 -2.52
C ALA A 38 -13.15 13.36 -1.99
N SER A 39 -13.51 12.07 -1.88
CA SER A 39 -14.75 11.66 -1.21
C SER A 39 -14.73 12.12 0.25
N GLY A 40 -13.58 11.95 0.92
CA GLY A 40 -13.31 12.51 2.25
C GLY A 40 -13.63 13.98 2.39
N THR A 41 -13.16 14.78 1.45
CA THR A 41 -13.20 16.23 1.54
C THR A 41 -14.52 16.82 1.03
N PHE A 42 -15.12 16.27 -0.02
CA PHE A 42 -16.24 16.90 -0.73
C PHE A 42 -17.61 16.23 -0.48
N ASN A 43 -17.64 14.93 -0.20
CA ASN A 43 -18.87 14.13 -0.27
C ASN A 43 -19.59 14.03 1.08
N ALA A 44 -20.80 14.60 1.16
CA ALA A 44 -21.65 14.49 2.34
C ALA A 44 -22.10 13.04 2.64
N GLY A 45 -22.17 12.20 1.59
CA GLY A 45 -22.61 10.81 1.71
C GLY A 45 -21.48 9.80 1.94
N ARG A 46 -20.26 10.23 2.30
CA ARG A 46 -19.13 9.32 2.47
C ARG A 46 -19.40 8.27 3.56
N LEU A 47 -19.21 7.01 3.21
CA LEU A 47 -19.25 5.90 4.16
C LEU A 47 -17.85 5.59 4.70
N MET A 48 -17.73 5.47 6.03
CA MET A 48 -16.56 4.94 6.74
C MET A 48 -17.03 3.82 7.67
N THR A 49 -17.48 2.71 7.10
CA THR A 49 -18.08 1.56 7.82
C THR A 49 -17.24 0.29 7.67
N ASP A 50 -16.05 0.37 7.08
CA ASP A 50 -15.15 -0.74 6.78
C ASP A 50 -14.20 -1.07 7.95
N GLY A 51 -14.72 -1.18 9.17
CA GLY A 51 -13.91 -1.48 10.34
C GLY A 51 -14.70 -2.05 11.51
N LEU A 52 -13.98 -2.78 12.37
CA LEU A 52 -14.52 -3.50 13.53
C LEU A 52 -15.41 -2.63 14.42
N ALA A 53 -14.98 -1.39 14.70
CA ALA A 53 -15.70 -0.45 15.56
C ALA A 53 -16.54 0.58 14.78
N LEU A 54 -16.60 0.46 13.44
CA LEU A 54 -17.16 1.48 12.55
C LEU A 54 -18.50 1.09 11.94
N TYR A 55 -18.86 -0.19 11.97
CA TYR A 55 -20.11 -0.69 11.45
C TYR A 55 -21.05 -1.13 12.55
N ARG A 56 -22.34 -0.85 12.38
CA ARG A 56 -23.42 -1.39 13.19
C ARG A 56 -24.34 -2.21 12.29
N PRO A 57 -24.75 -3.43 12.69
CA PRO A 57 -25.66 -4.22 11.89
C PRO A 57 -26.92 -3.45 11.49
N GLY A 58 -27.36 -3.60 10.25
CA GLY A 58 -28.48 -2.84 9.68
C GLY A 58 -28.16 -1.41 9.21
N THR A 59 -26.90 -0.97 9.30
CA THR A 59 -26.49 0.34 8.74
C THR A 59 -26.68 0.32 7.22
N PRO A 60 -27.43 1.26 6.63
CA PRO A 60 -27.61 1.31 5.18
C PRO A 60 -26.27 1.47 4.44
N LEU A 61 -26.09 0.69 3.37
CA LEU A 61 -24.93 0.76 2.48
C LEU A 61 -25.38 1.14 1.06
N PRO A 62 -25.67 2.43 0.78
CA PRO A 62 -26.02 2.86 -0.57
C PRO A 62 -24.96 2.45 -1.58
N ALA A 63 -25.35 1.70 -2.61
CA ALA A 63 -24.42 1.01 -3.50
C ALA A 63 -23.39 1.94 -4.15
N SER A 64 -23.78 3.16 -4.57
CA SER A 64 -22.87 4.11 -5.20
C SER A 64 -21.78 4.62 -4.24
N GLN A 65 -22.15 4.92 -2.99
CA GLN A 65 -21.23 5.37 -1.95
C GLN A 65 -20.31 4.23 -1.51
N PHE A 66 -20.90 3.05 -1.32
CA PHE A 66 -20.18 1.83 -0.96
C PHE A 66 -19.16 1.45 -2.03
N LEU A 67 -19.54 1.37 -3.30
CA LEU A 67 -18.64 0.99 -4.38
C LEU A 67 -17.53 2.03 -4.58
N THR A 68 -17.84 3.32 -4.46
CA THR A 68 -16.81 4.37 -4.49
C THR A 68 -15.79 4.19 -3.37
N ARG A 69 -16.23 3.83 -2.16
CA ARG A 69 -15.33 3.52 -1.06
C ARG A 69 -14.52 2.24 -1.34
N TRP A 70 -15.20 1.17 -1.74
CA TRP A 70 -14.63 -0.15 -1.94
C TRP A 70 -13.53 -0.17 -3.01
N ILE A 71 -13.71 0.48 -4.18
CA ILE A 71 -12.66 0.49 -5.23
C ILE A 71 -11.33 1.08 -4.74
N THR A 72 -11.36 1.89 -3.69
CA THR A 72 -10.16 2.53 -3.11
C THR A 72 -9.51 1.69 -2.01
N HIS A 73 -10.15 0.60 -1.55
CA HIS A 73 -9.56 -0.35 -0.61
C HIS A 73 -8.25 -0.92 -1.14
N LEU A 74 -8.15 -1.10 -2.46
CA LEU A 74 -6.97 -1.56 -3.17
C LEU A 74 -5.70 -0.75 -2.85
N CYS A 75 -5.84 0.53 -2.50
CA CYS A 75 -4.72 1.46 -2.40
C CYS A 75 -3.72 1.08 -1.30
N ALA A 76 -4.20 1.00 -0.05
CA ALA A 76 -3.34 0.78 1.11
C ALA A 76 -2.54 -0.53 1.06
N PRO A 77 -3.15 -1.73 0.87
CA PRO A 77 -2.41 -2.98 0.83
C PRO A 77 -1.45 -3.01 -0.36
N THR A 78 -1.84 -2.45 -1.51
CA THR A 78 -0.94 -2.33 -2.68
C THR A 78 0.27 -1.46 -2.39
N PHE A 79 0.10 -0.27 -1.77
CA PHE A 79 1.23 0.59 -1.43
C PHE A 79 2.21 -0.10 -0.48
N VAL A 80 1.69 -0.75 0.56
CA VAL A 80 2.50 -1.41 1.57
C VAL A 80 3.23 -2.63 0.98
N PHE A 81 2.56 -3.43 0.16
CA PHE A 81 3.16 -4.55 -0.57
C PHE A 81 4.27 -4.05 -1.50
N LEU A 82 3.98 -3.05 -2.35
CA LEU A 82 4.95 -2.49 -3.29
C LEU A 82 6.11 -1.77 -2.57
N ALA A 83 5.88 -1.21 -1.37
CA ALA A 83 6.94 -0.65 -0.53
C ALA A 83 7.90 -1.75 -0.04
N GLY A 84 7.38 -2.91 0.37
CA GLY A 84 8.18 -4.09 0.69
C GLY A 84 8.99 -4.59 -0.52
N SER A 85 8.37 -4.67 -1.70
CA SER A 85 9.06 -5.07 -2.93
C SER A 85 10.15 -4.08 -3.35
N ALA A 86 9.85 -2.78 -3.28
CA ALA A 86 10.82 -1.73 -3.56
C ALA A 86 11.98 -1.73 -2.56
N LEU A 87 11.71 -2.00 -1.28
CA LEU A 87 12.73 -2.16 -0.25
C LEU A 87 13.66 -3.33 -0.58
N ALA A 88 13.11 -4.50 -0.94
CA ALA A 88 13.90 -5.67 -1.32
C ALA A 88 14.80 -5.41 -2.53
N LEU A 89 14.28 -4.76 -3.58
CA LEU A 89 15.06 -4.40 -4.76
C LEU A 89 16.12 -3.33 -4.45
N SER A 90 15.78 -2.35 -3.60
CA SER A 90 16.73 -1.32 -3.15
C SER A 90 17.87 -1.94 -2.35
N VAL A 91 17.59 -2.87 -1.44
CA VAL A 91 18.63 -3.53 -0.64
C VAL A 91 19.54 -4.36 -1.54
N GLN A 92 18.99 -5.17 -2.45
CA GLN A 92 19.79 -5.94 -3.42
C GLN A 92 20.71 -5.05 -4.26
N LYS A 93 20.20 -3.89 -4.73
CA LYS A 93 21.01 -2.94 -5.49
C LYS A 93 22.18 -2.38 -4.66
N ARG A 94 21.95 -2.05 -3.40
CA ARG A 94 22.98 -1.52 -2.48
C ARG A 94 24.00 -2.60 -2.09
N GLU A 95 23.54 -3.82 -1.82
CA GLU A 95 24.38 -5.00 -1.59
C GLU A 95 25.30 -5.24 -2.79
N ALA A 96 24.76 -5.23 -4.02
CA ALA A 96 25.53 -5.39 -5.25
C ALA A 96 26.50 -4.24 -5.54
N ALA A 97 26.25 -3.05 -4.98
CA ALA A 97 27.16 -1.91 -5.04
C ALA A 97 28.25 -1.94 -3.97
N GLY A 98 28.30 -2.97 -3.12
CA GLY A 98 29.30 -3.11 -2.06
C GLY A 98 29.04 -2.23 -0.82
N GLU A 99 27.82 -1.69 -0.65
CA GLU A 99 27.49 -0.92 0.55
C GLU A 99 27.50 -1.82 1.80
N SER A 100 28.10 -1.33 2.89
CA SER A 100 28.14 -2.08 4.15
C SER A 100 26.72 -2.32 4.72
N PRO A 101 26.48 -3.44 5.43
CA PRO A 101 25.18 -3.71 6.06
C PRO A 101 24.69 -2.57 6.98
N ARG A 102 25.62 -1.91 7.69
CA ARG A 102 25.33 -0.76 8.56
C ARG A 102 24.88 0.48 7.77
N ALA A 103 25.43 0.71 6.58
CA ALA A 103 25.01 1.81 5.71
C ALA A 103 23.58 1.59 5.20
N ILE A 104 23.25 0.35 4.83
CA ILE A 104 21.90 -0.04 4.41
C ILE A 104 20.92 0.07 5.58
N ASP A 105 21.28 -0.41 6.78
CA ASP A 105 20.47 -0.26 8.00
C ASP A 105 20.13 1.21 8.27
N ARG A 106 21.14 2.08 8.25
CA ARG A 106 20.99 3.52 8.48
C ARG A 106 20.10 4.17 7.44
N PHE A 107 20.24 3.79 6.17
CA PHE A 107 19.40 4.30 5.10
C PHE A 107 17.93 3.93 5.31
N ILE A 108 17.65 2.66 5.63
CA ILE A 108 16.28 2.18 5.88
C ILE A 108 15.70 2.86 7.12
N LEU A 109 16.46 2.94 8.21
CA LEU A 109 16.04 3.56 9.46
C LEU A 109 15.73 5.05 9.27
N ALA A 110 16.63 5.80 8.63
CA ALA A 110 16.41 7.23 8.36
C ALA A 110 15.16 7.45 7.48
N ARG A 111 14.98 6.62 6.45
CA ARG A 111 13.78 6.67 5.60
C ARG A 111 12.51 6.32 6.37
N GLY A 112 12.55 5.29 7.21
CA GLY A 112 11.44 4.87 8.05
C GLY A 112 11.02 5.95 9.03
N LEU A 113 11.97 6.53 9.76
CA LEU A 113 11.74 7.62 10.71
C LEU A 113 11.16 8.86 10.03
N LEU A 114 11.71 9.26 8.87
CA LEU A 114 11.17 10.36 8.07
C LEU A 114 9.70 10.10 7.72
N ILE A 115 9.38 8.89 7.22
CA ILE A 115 8.02 8.57 6.78
C ILE A 115 7.05 8.51 7.96
N VAL A 116 7.44 7.92 9.11
CA VAL A 116 6.60 7.92 10.33
C VAL A 116 6.26 9.34 10.77
N ALA A 117 7.24 10.25 10.73
CA ALA A 117 7.06 11.63 11.19
C ALA A 117 6.08 12.45 10.34
N LEU A 118 5.87 12.08 9.06
CA LEU A 118 4.99 12.82 8.15
C LEU A 118 3.51 12.71 8.55
N ASP A 119 3.09 11.62 9.18
CA ASP A 119 1.70 11.48 9.66
C ASP A 119 1.32 12.51 10.74
N PRO A 120 2.03 12.58 11.89
CA PRO A 120 1.75 13.57 12.92
C PRO A 120 2.07 15.01 12.49
N LEU A 121 3.16 15.22 11.75
CA LEU A 121 3.67 16.57 11.48
C LEU A 121 3.10 17.23 10.23
N TRP A 122 2.72 16.45 9.22
CA TRP A 122 2.32 16.98 7.91
C TRP A 122 0.88 16.61 7.52
N MET A 123 0.43 15.40 7.84
CA MET A 123 -0.89 14.91 7.44
C MET A 123 -1.98 15.27 8.46
N SER A 124 -1.68 15.14 9.75
CA SER A 124 -2.64 15.36 10.83
C SER A 124 -3.33 16.73 10.79
N PRO A 125 -2.63 17.87 10.57
CA PRO A 125 -3.27 19.18 10.51
C PRO A 125 -4.34 19.31 9.42
N VAL A 126 -4.25 18.51 8.35
CA VAL A 126 -5.18 18.59 7.20
C VAL A 126 -6.28 17.54 7.30
N PHE A 127 -5.95 16.30 7.69
CA PHE A 127 -6.94 15.23 7.78
C PHE A 127 -7.82 15.36 9.01
N THR A 128 -7.25 15.74 10.14
CA THR A 128 -7.95 15.78 11.44
C THR A 128 -7.43 16.96 12.28
N PRO A 129 -7.81 18.21 11.94
CA PRO A 129 -7.38 19.39 12.68
C PRO A 129 -7.60 19.22 14.19
N GLY A 130 -6.56 19.47 14.99
CA GLY A 130 -6.60 19.31 16.46
C GLY A 130 -6.38 17.89 16.99
N GLN A 131 -6.11 16.90 16.11
CA GLN A 131 -5.80 15.52 16.49
C GLN A 131 -4.45 15.10 15.89
N VAL A 132 -3.80 14.13 16.54
CA VAL A 132 -2.62 13.44 16.01
C VAL A 132 -3.08 12.14 15.36
N LEU A 133 -2.83 12.00 14.07
CA LEU A 133 -3.28 10.90 13.25
C LEU A 133 -2.10 9.98 12.91
N LEU A 134 -2.22 8.69 13.23
CA LEU A 134 -1.32 7.64 12.77
C LEU A 134 -2.04 6.76 11.75
N GLN A 135 -1.62 6.89 10.50
CA GLN A 135 -2.26 6.36 9.31
C GLN A 135 -1.25 5.56 8.47
N VAL A 136 -1.45 5.55 7.15
CA VAL A 136 -0.68 4.71 6.23
C VAL A 136 0.82 5.04 6.25
N LEU A 137 1.25 6.28 6.54
CA LEU A 137 2.68 6.59 6.62
C LEU A 137 3.30 6.04 7.92
N TYR A 138 2.59 6.08 9.05
CA TYR A 138 2.97 5.37 10.27
C TYR A 138 3.17 3.88 10.00
N ALA A 139 2.21 3.23 9.34
CA ALA A 139 2.33 1.82 9.00
C ALA A 139 3.50 1.52 8.07
N ILE A 140 3.68 2.29 6.98
CA ILE A 140 4.80 2.09 6.04
C ILE A 140 6.13 2.37 6.74
N GLY A 141 6.28 3.53 7.38
CA GLY A 141 7.52 3.95 8.03
C GLY A 141 7.90 3.04 9.18
N GLY A 142 6.95 2.70 10.05
CA GLY A 142 7.16 1.75 11.15
C GLY A 142 7.54 0.37 10.65
N SER A 143 6.94 -0.08 9.53
CA SER A 143 7.30 -1.37 8.93
C SER A 143 8.70 -1.34 8.35
N LEU A 144 9.14 -0.23 7.74
CA LEU A 144 10.53 -0.08 7.28
C LEU A 144 11.52 -0.19 8.44
N ILE A 145 11.20 0.43 9.59
CA ILE A 145 12.02 0.37 10.81
C ILE A 145 12.10 -1.09 11.30
N ALA A 146 10.98 -1.79 11.41
CA ALA A 146 10.95 -3.21 11.79
C ALA A 146 11.75 -4.10 10.80
N MET A 147 11.66 -3.80 9.51
CA MET A 147 12.40 -4.50 8.46
C MET A 147 13.93 -4.31 8.55
N VAL A 148 14.44 -3.37 9.36
CA VAL A 148 15.88 -3.27 9.63
C VAL A 148 16.41 -4.58 10.21
N ALA A 149 15.70 -5.12 11.22
CA ALA A 149 16.04 -6.39 11.84
C ALA A 149 15.48 -7.58 11.04
N LEU A 150 14.19 -7.55 10.70
CA LEU A 150 13.48 -8.72 10.15
C LEU A 150 14.02 -9.16 8.79
N ARG A 151 14.54 -8.23 7.96
CA ARG A 151 15.05 -8.59 6.63
C ARG A 151 16.21 -9.59 6.64
N ARG A 152 16.86 -9.78 7.79
CA ARG A 152 17.98 -10.70 8.00
C ARG A 152 17.53 -12.16 8.09
N LEU A 153 16.24 -12.43 8.34
CA LEU A 153 15.69 -13.79 8.53
C LEU A 153 15.60 -14.61 7.22
N GLY A 154 16.00 -14.06 6.06
CA GLY A 154 15.88 -14.74 4.77
C GLY A 154 14.44 -14.68 4.21
N GLY A 155 14.32 -14.67 2.88
CA GLY A 155 13.04 -14.40 2.21
C GLY A 155 11.93 -15.41 2.51
N ARG A 156 12.27 -16.70 2.70
CA ARG A 156 11.30 -17.77 2.98
C ARG A 156 10.68 -17.64 4.37
N TRP A 157 11.49 -17.33 5.38
CA TRP A 157 11.01 -17.09 6.74
C TRP A 157 10.13 -15.85 6.83
N LEU A 158 10.55 -14.75 6.20
CA LEU A 158 9.73 -13.53 6.12
C LEU A 158 8.38 -13.79 5.44
N ALA A 159 8.35 -14.58 4.36
CA ALA A 159 7.10 -14.99 3.73
C ALA A 159 6.23 -15.82 4.70
N GLY A 160 6.83 -16.81 5.39
CA GLY A 160 6.13 -17.65 6.36
C GLY A 160 5.56 -16.85 7.54
N VAL A 161 6.34 -15.92 8.11
CA VAL A 161 5.91 -15.03 9.20
C VAL A 161 4.82 -14.08 8.71
N GLY A 162 4.97 -13.49 7.51
CA GLY A 162 3.95 -12.64 6.89
C GLY A 162 2.62 -13.37 6.69
N LEU A 163 2.65 -14.59 6.15
CA LEU A 163 1.46 -15.42 6.03
C LEU A 163 0.88 -15.77 7.41
N GLY A 164 1.73 -16.17 8.36
CA GLY A 164 1.32 -16.47 9.74
C GLY A 164 0.58 -15.30 10.40
N LEU A 165 1.06 -14.07 10.23
CA LEU A 165 0.38 -12.87 10.72
C LEU A 165 -0.91 -12.55 9.95
N VAL A 166 -0.97 -12.78 8.64
CA VAL A 166 -2.20 -12.58 7.86
C VAL A 166 -3.29 -13.58 8.29
N PHE A 167 -2.95 -14.86 8.46
CA PHE A 167 -3.91 -15.89 8.86
C PHE A 167 -4.23 -15.87 10.36
N GLY A 168 -3.25 -15.57 11.22
CA GLY A 168 -3.40 -15.58 12.68
C GLY A 168 -3.70 -14.21 13.31
N GLY A 169 -3.65 -13.13 12.53
CA GLY A 169 -3.76 -11.76 13.05
C GLY A 169 -5.10 -11.46 13.72
N GLU A 170 -6.19 -12.05 13.23
CA GLU A 170 -7.52 -11.92 13.85
C GLU A 170 -7.59 -12.61 15.21
N ALA A 171 -7.05 -13.84 15.34
CA ALA A 171 -6.95 -14.52 16.62
C ALA A 171 -6.08 -13.74 17.62
N LEU A 172 -4.92 -13.24 17.18
CA LEU A 172 -4.04 -12.42 18.00
C LEU A 172 -4.72 -11.13 18.48
N THR A 173 -5.47 -10.47 17.59
CA THR A 173 -6.25 -9.27 17.92
C THR A 173 -7.34 -9.60 18.95
N GLY A 174 -8.05 -10.71 18.77
CA GLY A 174 -9.07 -11.18 19.72
C GLY A 174 -8.50 -11.46 21.11
N LEU A 175 -7.36 -12.16 21.19
CA LEU A 175 -6.67 -12.44 22.46
C LEU A 175 -6.20 -11.16 23.14
N ALA A 176 -5.62 -10.22 22.38
CA ALA A 176 -5.15 -8.95 22.92
C ALA A 176 -6.29 -8.10 23.51
N LEU A 177 -7.44 -8.04 22.82
CA LEU A 177 -8.63 -7.34 23.32
C LEU A 177 -9.25 -8.04 24.53
N ALA A 178 -9.28 -9.38 24.55
CA ALA A 178 -9.78 -10.13 25.70
C ALA A 178 -8.92 -9.87 26.94
N ALA A 179 -7.60 -9.82 26.78
CA ALA A 179 -6.65 -9.53 27.87
C ALA A 179 -6.77 -8.09 28.42
N SER A 180 -7.32 -7.15 27.64
CA SER A 180 -7.50 -5.75 28.03
C SER A 180 -8.94 -5.38 28.39
N GLY A 181 -9.81 -6.37 28.65
CA GLY A 181 -11.20 -6.13 29.05
C GLY A 181 -12.11 -5.60 27.94
N GLY A 182 -11.74 -5.82 26.67
CA GLY A 182 -12.52 -5.42 25.50
C GLY A 182 -12.10 -4.09 24.86
N GLU A 183 -11.38 -3.24 25.60
CA GLU A 183 -10.85 -1.96 25.11
C GLU A 183 -9.35 -2.06 24.85
N PRO A 184 -8.82 -1.61 23.70
CA PRO A 184 -7.40 -1.74 23.43
C PRO A 184 -6.57 -0.83 24.35
N SER A 185 -5.48 -1.35 24.91
CA SER A 185 -4.43 -0.50 25.47
C SER A 185 -3.67 0.20 24.34
N LEU A 186 -2.93 1.28 24.64
CA LEU A 186 -2.18 2.02 23.62
C LEU A 186 -1.22 1.13 22.79
N PRO A 187 -0.42 0.20 23.39
CA PRO A 187 0.40 -0.72 22.60
C PRO A 187 -0.42 -1.64 21.69
N VAL A 188 -1.57 -2.14 22.16
CA VAL A 188 -2.48 -2.98 21.36
C VAL A 188 -3.07 -2.18 20.20
N ALA A 189 -3.43 -0.92 20.42
CA ALA A 189 -3.91 -0.03 19.36
C ALA A 189 -2.85 0.27 18.31
N LEU A 190 -1.62 0.58 18.75
CA LEU A 190 -0.50 0.85 17.84
C LEU A 190 -0.14 -0.36 16.99
N LEU A 191 -0.23 -1.58 17.54
CA LEU A 191 0.25 -2.78 16.88
C LEU A 191 -0.84 -3.59 16.17
N LEU A 192 -2.05 -3.69 16.72
CA LEU A 192 -3.06 -4.68 16.30
C LEU A 192 -4.39 -4.08 15.87
N THR A 193 -5.00 -3.20 16.68
CA THR A 193 -6.41 -2.84 16.50
C THR A 193 -6.64 -1.47 15.87
N GLY A 194 -5.74 -0.51 16.09
CA GLY A 194 -6.10 0.90 16.01
C GLY A 194 -6.94 1.35 17.21
N GLY A 195 -7.37 2.61 17.23
CA GLY A 195 -8.19 3.18 18.30
C GLY A 195 -7.97 4.68 18.51
N ARG A 196 -8.71 5.25 19.46
CA ARG A 196 -8.64 6.68 19.81
C ARG A 196 -8.25 6.83 21.29
N PHE A 197 -7.21 7.63 21.54
CA PHE A 197 -6.64 7.89 22.87
C PHE A 197 -6.44 9.41 23.04
N GLY A 198 -7.45 10.09 23.59
CA GLY A 198 -7.47 11.55 23.64
C GLY A 198 -7.33 12.15 22.23
N PRO A 199 -6.32 13.02 21.98
CA PRO A 199 -6.10 13.59 20.65
C PRO A 199 -5.48 12.60 19.65
N LEU A 200 -4.98 11.44 20.09
CA LEU A 200 -4.35 10.45 19.22
C LEU A 200 -5.38 9.54 18.55
N LEU A 201 -5.36 9.45 17.23
CA LEU A 201 -6.13 8.50 16.43
C LEU A 201 -5.19 7.56 15.67
N VAL A 202 -5.22 6.28 16.01
CA VAL A 202 -4.50 5.22 15.31
C VAL A 202 -5.46 4.53 14.35
N ALA A 203 -5.32 4.82 13.06
CA ALA A 203 -6.12 4.20 12.01
C ALA A 203 -5.43 2.99 11.35
N TYR A 204 -4.10 2.92 11.37
CA TYR A 204 -3.32 1.88 10.69
C TYR A 204 -2.40 1.15 11.67
N PRO A 205 -2.89 0.14 12.42
CA PRO A 205 -2.07 -0.61 13.36
C PRO A 205 -0.91 -1.33 12.65
N LEU A 206 0.29 -1.26 13.21
CA LEU A 206 1.52 -1.61 12.52
C LEU A 206 1.60 -3.07 12.03
N MET A 207 1.16 -4.04 12.83
CA MET A 207 1.45 -5.46 12.61
C MET A 207 0.75 -6.03 11.37
N PRO A 208 -0.56 -5.80 11.12
CA PRO A 208 -1.20 -6.24 9.87
C PRO A 208 -0.52 -5.68 8.62
N TRP A 209 -0.12 -4.40 8.63
CA TRP A 209 0.56 -3.78 7.48
C TRP A 209 2.01 -4.26 7.33
N LEU A 210 2.72 -4.51 8.43
CA LEU A 210 4.03 -5.15 8.40
C LEU A 210 3.96 -6.53 7.75
N ALA A 211 2.92 -7.32 8.03
CA ALA A 211 2.69 -8.61 7.38
C ALA A 211 2.63 -8.47 5.85
N ILE A 212 1.87 -7.51 5.35
CA ILE A 212 1.77 -7.21 3.91
C ILE A 212 3.12 -6.75 3.34
N MET A 213 3.88 -5.93 4.08
CA MET A 213 5.22 -5.50 3.66
C MET A 213 6.20 -6.68 3.57
N MET A 214 6.14 -7.64 4.48
CA MET A 214 6.97 -8.85 4.45
C MET A 214 6.67 -9.74 3.23
N LEU A 215 5.39 -9.89 2.87
CA LEU A 215 5.00 -10.56 1.62
C LEU A 215 5.53 -9.80 0.39
N GLY A 216 5.42 -8.48 0.40
CA GLY A 216 5.99 -7.62 -0.63
C GLY A 216 7.49 -7.75 -0.76
N TRP A 217 8.21 -7.83 0.36
CA TRP A 217 9.65 -8.07 0.40
C TRP A 217 10.03 -9.43 -0.19
N ALA A 218 9.31 -10.50 0.18
CA ALA A 218 9.53 -11.83 -0.36
C ALA A 218 9.35 -11.85 -1.89
N PHE A 219 8.28 -11.20 -2.39
CA PHE A 219 8.06 -11.02 -3.82
C PHE A 219 9.21 -10.23 -4.49
N GLY A 220 9.67 -9.13 -3.88
CA GLY A 220 10.78 -8.33 -4.41
C GLY A 220 12.14 -9.04 -4.43
N ARG A 221 12.38 -9.99 -3.51
CA ARG A 221 13.56 -10.88 -3.54
C ARG A 221 13.42 -11.98 -4.61
N TYR A 222 12.20 -12.44 -4.89
CA TYR A 222 11.91 -13.44 -5.93
C TYR A 222 12.00 -12.88 -7.36
N LEU A 223 11.58 -11.64 -7.56
CA LEU A 223 11.39 -11.06 -8.90
C LEU A 223 12.66 -11.05 -9.78
N PRO A 224 13.87 -10.76 -9.26
CA PRO A 224 15.10 -10.80 -10.06
C PRO A 224 15.62 -12.22 -10.35
N THR A 225 15.17 -13.24 -9.60
CA THR A 225 15.68 -14.62 -9.72
C THR A 225 14.88 -15.48 -10.68
N ALA A 226 13.70 -15.03 -11.10
CA ALA A 226 12.81 -15.77 -11.98
C ALA A 226 12.75 -15.18 -13.40
N PRO A 227 12.59 -16.03 -14.44
CA PRO A 227 12.22 -15.55 -15.76
C PRO A 227 10.92 -14.75 -15.70
N ARG A 228 10.85 -13.63 -16.43
CA ARG A 228 9.70 -12.69 -16.37
C ARG A 228 8.35 -13.37 -16.59
N VAL A 229 8.26 -14.31 -17.54
CA VAL A 229 7.04 -15.08 -17.82
C VAL A 229 6.64 -15.96 -16.65
N VAL A 230 7.60 -16.59 -15.96
CA VAL A 230 7.34 -17.42 -14.78
C VAL A 230 6.86 -16.55 -13.62
N ALA A 231 7.51 -15.40 -13.41
CA ALA A 231 7.10 -14.46 -12.37
C ALA A 231 5.68 -13.93 -12.61
N GLU A 232 5.34 -13.60 -13.86
CA GLU A 232 3.99 -13.20 -14.29
C GLU A 232 2.94 -14.28 -13.95
N HIS A 233 3.16 -15.52 -14.39
CA HIS A 233 2.21 -16.62 -14.16
C HIS A 233 2.08 -17.00 -12.69
N ARG A 234 3.18 -17.04 -11.92
CA ARG A 234 3.11 -17.32 -10.48
C ARG A 234 2.40 -16.23 -9.71
N LEU A 235 2.60 -14.97 -10.09
CA LEU A 235 1.88 -13.86 -9.48
C LEU A 235 0.39 -13.91 -9.79
N LEU A 236 0.01 -14.22 -11.04
CA LEU A 236 -1.38 -14.44 -11.41
C LEU A 236 -2.00 -15.60 -10.61
N ALA A 237 -1.31 -16.74 -10.54
CA ALA A 237 -1.77 -17.89 -9.77
C ALA A 237 -1.94 -17.57 -8.28
N ALA A 238 -0.99 -16.85 -7.68
CA ALA A 238 -1.09 -16.39 -6.29
C ALA A 238 -2.26 -15.42 -6.09
N GLY A 239 -2.49 -14.51 -7.05
CA GLY A 239 -3.63 -13.59 -7.03
C GLY A 239 -4.97 -14.33 -7.09
N LEU A 240 -5.11 -15.28 -8.02
CA LEU A 240 -6.31 -16.11 -8.14
C LEU A 240 -6.54 -16.99 -6.90
N ALA A 241 -5.46 -17.54 -6.31
CA ALA A 241 -5.55 -18.30 -5.07
C ALA A 241 -6.01 -17.42 -3.88
N ALA A 242 -5.53 -16.17 -3.80
CA ALA A 242 -5.97 -15.21 -2.78
C ALA A 242 -7.43 -14.80 -2.99
N LEU A 243 -7.88 -14.60 -4.23
CA LEU A 243 -9.30 -14.33 -4.52
C LEU A 243 -10.20 -15.53 -4.18
N ALA A 244 -9.74 -16.76 -4.47
CA ALA A 244 -10.45 -17.97 -4.06
C ALA A 244 -10.52 -18.08 -2.53
N LEU A 245 -9.43 -17.77 -1.81
CA LEU A 245 -9.43 -17.71 -0.36
C LEU A 245 -10.43 -16.66 0.17
N PHE A 246 -10.51 -15.48 -0.45
CA PHE A 246 -11.53 -14.49 -0.11
C PHE A 246 -12.94 -15.06 -0.25
N VAL A 247 -13.25 -15.73 -1.37
CA VAL A 247 -14.57 -16.34 -1.59
C VAL A 247 -14.90 -17.37 -0.51
N VAL A 248 -13.94 -18.22 -0.16
CA VAL A 248 -14.11 -19.24 0.90
C VAL A 248 -14.33 -18.58 2.27
N VAL A 249 -13.44 -17.68 2.69
CA VAL A 249 -13.51 -17.02 4.00
C VAL A 249 -14.78 -16.17 4.13
N ARG A 250 -15.15 -15.45 3.07
CA ARG A 250 -16.35 -14.62 3.07
C ARG A 250 -17.63 -15.45 2.99
N GLY A 251 -17.61 -16.58 2.27
CA GLY A 251 -18.73 -17.53 2.19
C GLY A 251 -19.00 -18.25 3.51
N LEU A 252 -17.95 -18.64 4.23
CA LEU A 252 -18.09 -19.21 5.58
C LEU A 252 -18.57 -18.18 6.61
N ASN A 253 -18.35 -16.89 6.35
CA ASN A 253 -18.87 -15.76 7.12
C ASN A 253 -18.60 -15.84 8.64
N GLY A 254 -17.41 -16.31 9.01
CA GLY A 254 -16.97 -16.43 10.40
C GLY A 254 -15.57 -15.83 10.58
N TYR A 255 -14.64 -16.65 11.09
CA TYR A 255 -13.23 -16.27 11.25
C TYR A 255 -12.63 -15.73 9.95
N GLY A 256 -11.84 -14.68 10.06
CA GLY A 256 -11.20 -14.01 8.94
C GLY A 256 -11.94 -12.79 8.42
N ASN A 257 -13.06 -12.42 9.05
CA ASN A 257 -13.86 -11.22 8.72
C ASN A 257 -13.70 -10.08 9.75
N MET A 258 -12.87 -10.26 10.79
CA MET A 258 -12.64 -9.28 11.86
C MET A 258 -13.94 -8.77 12.49
N ARG A 259 -14.88 -9.69 12.76
CA ARG A 259 -16.25 -9.45 13.24
C ARG A 259 -17.15 -8.62 12.32
N LEU A 260 -16.69 -8.23 11.13
CA LEU A 260 -17.52 -7.59 10.11
C LEU A 260 -18.24 -8.66 9.28
N LEU A 261 -19.20 -9.34 9.91
CA LEU A 261 -19.94 -10.42 9.28
C LEU A 261 -20.95 -9.88 8.28
N ARG A 262 -21.21 -10.69 7.26
CA ARG A 262 -22.17 -10.44 6.20
C ARG A 262 -23.59 -10.61 6.72
N GLU A 263 -24.46 -9.65 6.42
CA GLU A 263 -25.87 -9.70 6.86
C GLU A 263 -26.79 -10.45 5.89
N ASP A 264 -26.51 -10.36 4.60
CA ASP A 264 -27.35 -10.93 3.55
C ASP A 264 -26.52 -11.41 2.35
N GLY A 265 -27.23 -11.91 1.33
CA GLY A 265 -26.69 -12.44 0.07
C GLY A 265 -26.07 -11.41 -0.90
N SER A 266 -26.27 -10.12 -0.71
CA SER A 266 -26.00 -9.07 -1.70
C SER A 266 -24.52 -8.90 -2.02
N LEU A 267 -24.21 -8.40 -3.22
CA LEU A 267 -22.84 -8.10 -3.64
C LEU A 267 -22.18 -7.05 -2.72
N VAL A 268 -22.96 -6.06 -2.26
CA VAL A 268 -22.47 -5.03 -1.33
C VAL A 268 -21.99 -5.67 -0.03
N GLN A 269 -22.82 -6.54 0.57
CA GLN A 269 -22.44 -7.26 1.78
C GLN A 269 -21.26 -8.22 1.52
N TRP A 270 -21.18 -8.92 0.39
CA TRP A 270 -20.01 -9.73 0.03
C TRP A 270 -18.70 -8.93 0.04
N LEU A 271 -18.72 -7.74 -0.55
CA LEU A 271 -17.54 -6.87 -0.68
C LEU A 271 -17.27 -6.03 0.57
N HIS A 272 -18.19 -6.00 1.55
CA HIS A 272 -18.03 -5.24 2.78
C HIS A 272 -17.10 -5.98 3.75
N VAL A 273 -15.81 -5.68 3.65
CA VAL A 273 -14.72 -6.33 4.38
C VAL A 273 -14.00 -5.34 5.31
N SER A 274 -13.47 -5.84 6.44
CA SER A 274 -12.84 -4.98 7.46
C SER A 274 -11.45 -4.55 7.02
N LYS A 275 -11.27 -3.24 6.85
CA LYS A 275 -9.98 -2.57 6.63
C LYS A 275 -9.33 -2.10 7.93
N TYR A 276 -10.15 -1.83 8.95
CA TYR A 276 -9.69 -1.26 10.23
C TYR A 276 -10.07 -2.14 11.43
N PRO A 277 -9.18 -3.03 11.90
CA PRO A 277 -7.94 -3.47 11.24
C PRO A 277 -8.20 -4.40 10.04
N PRO A 278 -7.21 -4.63 9.16
CA PRO A 278 -7.35 -5.50 7.99
C PRO A 278 -7.69 -6.94 8.40
N SER A 279 -8.81 -7.45 7.91
CA SER A 279 -9.16 -8.86 8.07
C SER A 279 -8.42 -9.76 7.06
N LEU A 280 -8.53 -11.08 7.25
CA LEU A 280 -8.06 -12.05 6.25
C LEU A 280 -8.81 -11.88 4.93
N SER A 281 -10.14 -11.71 4.97
CA SER A 281 -10.97 -11.51 3.78
C SER A 281 -10.60 -10.22 3.03
N PHE A 282 -10.36 -9.12 3.74
CA PHE A 282 -9.84 -7.88 3.16
C PHE A 282 -8.48 -8.09 2.51
N THR A 283 -7.54 -8.70 3.24
CA THR A 283 -6.17 -8.89 2.76
C THR A 283 -6.13 -9.79 1.53
N ALA A 284 -6.91 -10.88 1.54
CA ALA A 284 -7.00 -11.83 0.44
C ALA A 284 -7.65 -11.22 -0.81
N LEU A 285 -8.73 -10.45 -0.65
CA LEU A 285 -9.38 -9.74 -1.75
C LEU A 285 -8.44 -8.72 -2.38
N GLU A 286 -7.94 -7.78 -1.58
CA GLU A 286 -7.23 -6.61 -2.11
C GLU A 286 -5.83 -6.97 -2.63
N LEU A 287 -5.08 -7.87 -1.96
CA LEU A 287 -3.81 -8.37 -2.51
C LEU A 287 -4.03 -9.31 -3.70
N GLY A 288 -5.14 -10.05 -3.74
CA GLY A 288 -5.53 -10.84 -4.90
C GLY A 288 -5.74 -9.97 -6.14
N LEU A 289 -6.54 -8.92 -6.01
CA LEU A 289 -6.76 -7.92 -7.06
C LEU A 289 -5.45 -7.23 -7.47
N ALA A 290 -4.65 -6.80 -6.50
CA ALA A 290 -3.36 -6.16 -6.76
C ALA A 290 -2.40 -7.07 -7.54
N ALA A 291 -2.35 -8.36 -7.18
CA ALA A 291 -1.52 -9.35 -7.85
C ALA A 291 -1.99 -9.62 -9.29
N VAL A 292 -3.30 -9.71 -9.52
CA VAL A 292 -3.88 -9.82 -10.87
C VAL A 292 -3.52 -8.59 -11.71
N CYS A 293 -3.75 -7.38 -11.19
CA CYS A 293 -3.39 -6.13 -11.89
C CYS A 293 -1.89 -6.07 -12.20
N LEU A 294 -1.03 -6.44 -11.25
CA LEU A 294 0.42 -6.44 -11.46
C LEU A 294 0.85 -7.49 -12.48
N ALA A 295 0.25 -8.69 -12.47
CA ALA A 295 0.50 -9.72 -13.48
C ALA A 295 0.08 -9.23 -14.88
N THR A 296 -1.06 -8.55 -15.00
CA THR A 296 -1.49 -7.91 -16.25
C THR A 296 -0.46 -6.88 -16.73
N PHE A 297 0.02 -6.01 -15.84
CA PHE A 297 1.04 -5.01 -16.20
C PHE A 297 2.39 -5.63 -16.57
N LEU A 298 2.82 -6.69 -15.89
CA LEU A 298 4.00 -7.47 -16.29
C LEU A 298 3.81 -8.09 -17.68
N GLY A 299 2.59 -8.58 -17.95
CA GLY A 299 2.23 -9.13 -19.24
C GLY A 299 2.25 -8.11 -20.38
N ILE A 300 1.77 -6.88 -20.12
CA ILE A 300 1.83 -5.75 -21.05
C ILE A 300 3.28 -5.35 -21.32
N ASP A 301 4.11 -5.15 -20.28
CA ASP A 301 5.54 -4.81 -20.42
C ASP A 301 6.29 -5.83 -21.29
N ARG A 302 5.94 -7.11 -21.16
CA ARG A 302 6.57 -8.20 -21.90
C ARG A 302 6.08 -8.36 -23.33
N ARG A 303 4.77 -8.31 -23.57
CA ARG A 303 4.14 -8.65 -24.87
C ARG A 303 3.92 -7.44 -25.76
N ALA A 304 3.67 -6.27 -25.18
CA ALA A 304 3.31 -5.06 -25.91
C ALA A 304 4.14 -3.86 -25.40
N PRO A 305 5.48 -3.89 -25.53
CA PRO A 305 6.33 -2.78 -25.07
C PRO A 305 5.97 -1.45 -25.73
N GLY A 306 5.40 -1.48 -26.94
CA GLY A 306 4.84 -0.30 -27.60
C GLY A 306 3.69 0.36 -26.83
N ALA A 307 2.85 -0.40 -26.11
CA ALA A 307 1.74 0.14 -25.30
C ALA A 307 2.21 0.85 -24.03
N ALA A 308 3.49 0.72 -23.65
CA ALA A 308 4.06 1.36 -22.45
C ALA A 308 3.93 2.89 -22.46
N HIS A 309 3.85 3.52 -23.64
CA HIS A 309 3.68 4.98 -23.76
C HIS A 309 2.34 5.45 -23.18
N LEU A 310 1.26 4.67 -23.34
CA LEU A 310 -0.06 4.97 -22.78
C LEU A 310 -0.06 4.92 -21.25
N LEU A 311 0.84 4.13 -20.67
CA LEU A 311 1.00 3.97 -19.22
C LEU A 311 2.05 4.93 -18.64
N ARG A 312 2.63 5.82 -19.46
CA ARG A 312 3.60 6.83 -19.02
C ARG A 312 3.03 7.74 -17.93
N PRO A 313 1.76 8.20 -17.98
CA PRO A 313 1.20 9.00 -16.90
C PRO A 313 1.21 8.28 -15.55
N LEU A 314 0.78 7.01 -15.53
CA LEU A 314 0.83 6.18 -14.32
C LEU A 314 2.27 5.98 -13.85
N ALA A 315 3.22 5.76 -14.77
CA ALA A 315 4.62 5.66 -14.40
C ALA A 315 5.15 6.94 -13.74
N VAL A 316 4.77 8.14 -14.19
CA VAL A 316 5.19 9.40 -13.54
C VAL A 316 4.66 9.48 -12.10
N LEU A 317 3.36 9.23 -11.91
CA LEU A 317 2.72 9.25 -10.59
C LEU A 317 3.34 8.19 -9.67
N GLY A 318 3.48 6.95 -10.15
CA GLY A 318 4.02 5.85 -9.36
C GLY A 318 5.49 6.05 -8.95
N GLN A 319 6.27 6.80 -9.74
CA GLN A 319 7.68 7.08 -9.40
C GLN A 319 7.86 8.23 -8.41
N THR A 320 6.79 8.99 -8.20
CA THR A 320 6.74 10.16 -7.32
C THR A 320 5.64 10.01 -6.26
N ALA A 321 5.25 8.77 -5.96
CA ALA A 321 4.05 8.48 -5.15
C ALA A 321 4.04 9.17 -3.78
N LEU A 322 5.16 9.18 -3.04
CA LEU A 322 5.20 9.90 -1.76
C LEU A 322 5.06 11.41 -1.95
N PHE A 323 5.73 12.00 -2.95
CA PHE A 323 5.58 13.42 -3.27
C PHE A 323 4.14 13.80 -3.63
N PHE A 324 3.49 13.00 -4.49
CA PHE A 324 2.06 13.18 -4.80
C PHE A 324 1.19 13.02 -3.54
N TYR A 325 1.45 11.97 -2.74
CA TYR A 325 0.77 11.71 -1.47
C TYR A 325 0.86 12.92 -0.53
N LEU A 326 2.01 13.58 -0.45
CA LEU A 326 2.19 14.75 0.43
C LEU A 326 1.39 15.98 -0.01
N LEU A 327 1.02 16.11 -1.28
CA LEU A 327 0.40 17.33 -1.80
C LEU A 327 -1.09 17.20 -2.09
N HIS A 328 -1.57 16.05 -2.56
CA HIS A 328 -2.94 15.91 -3.06
C HIS A 328 -4.02 16.26 -2.02
N VAL A 329 -3.85 15.86 -0.75
CA VAL A 329 -4.83 16.20 0.30
C VAL A 329 -4.88 17.70 0.55
N HIS A 330 -3.74 18.39 0.49
CA HIS A 330 -3.68 19.85 0.65
C HIS A 330 -4.37 20.56 -0.51
N VAL A 331 -4.15 20.10 -1.74
CA VAL A 331 -4.81 20.64 -2.94
C VAL A 331 -6.33 20.43 -2.86
N LEU A 332 -6.77 19.22 -2.46
CA LEU A 332 -8.19 18.90 -2.32
C LEU A 332 -8.85 19.74 -1.23
N THR A 333 -8.24 19.83 -0.04
CA THR A 333 -8.75 20.61 1.09
C THR A 333 -8.81 22.09 0.77
N LEU A 334 -7.75 22.66 0.18
CA LEU A 334 -7.75 24.05 -0.26
C LEU A 334 -8.86 24.30 -1.29
N GLY A 335 -8.98 23.44 -2.31
CA GLY A 335 -10.05 23.54 -3.31
C GLY A 335 -11.45 23.49 -2.69
N ALA A 336 -11.68 22.58 -1.74
CA ALA A 336 -12.96 22.48 -1.06
C ALA A 336 -13.31 23.72 -0.23
N HIS A 337 -12.32 24.33 0.44
CA HIS A 337 -12.53 25.58 1.18
C HIS A 337 -12.82 26.76 0.25
N LEU A 338 -12.02 26.94 -0.82
CA LEU A 338 -12.22 28.03 -1.79
C LEU A 338 -13.58 27.95 -2.49
N LEU A 339 -14.08 26.74 -2.74
CA LEU A 339 -15.37 26.51 -3.37
C LEU A 339 -16.54 26.45 -2.37
N GLY A 340 -16.30 26.53 -1.06
CA GLY A 340 -17.33 26.36 -0.04
C GLY A 340 -18.00 24.98 -0.05
N ALA A 341 -17.33 23.98 -0.60
CA ALA A 341 -17.86 22.66 -0.95
C ALA A 341 -17.49 21.55 0.04
N ALA A 342 -16.69 21.87 1.07
CA ALA A 342 -16.23 20.92 2.08
C ALA A 342 -17.41 20.18 2.74
N HIS A 343 -17.43 18.86 2.59
CA HIS A 343 -18.46 17.92 3.09
C HIS A 343 -19.92 18.25 2.70
N ARG A 344 -20.14 19.03 1.63
CA ARG A 344 -21.48 19.51 1.23
C ARG A 344 -21.97 18.97 -0.10
N SER A 345 -21.08 18.34 -0.87
CA SER A 345 -21.35 17.89 -2.23
C SER A 345 -21.64 16.39 -2.29
N GLY A 346 -21.69 15.82 -3.49
CA GLY A 346 -21.86 14.39 -3.73
C GLY A 346 -20.75 13.79 -4.61
N LEU A 347 -20.98 12.57 -5.09
CA LEU A 347 -20.01 11.80 -5.88
C LEU A 347 -19.56 12.49 -7.17
N GLY A 348 -20.40 13.28 -7.83
CA GLY A 348 -20.00 14.06 -9.00
C GLY A 348 -18.85 15.02 -8.69
N ALA A 349 -18.95 15.77 -7.59
CA ALA A 349 -17.89 16.65 -7.12
C ALA A 349 -16.64 15.87 -6.68
N THR A 350 -16.82 14.70 -6.03
CA THR A 350 -15.70 13.79 -5.69
C THR A 350 -14.87 13.44 -6.91
N TYR A 351 -15.48 12.94 -7.98
CA TYR A 351 -14.76 12.53 -9.18
C TYR A 351 -14.17 13.74 -9.93
N ALA A 352 -14.90 14.84 -10.03
CA ALA A 352 -14.40 16.07 -10.65
C ALA A 352 -13.16 16.62 -9.91
N ALA A 353 -13.23 16.75 -8.59
CA ALA A 353 -12.11 17.20 -7.76
C ALA A 353 -10.91 16.24 -7.85
N SER A 354 -11.16 14.93 -7.92
CA SER A 354 -10.10 13.93 -8.11
C SER A 354 -9.36 14.12 -9.44
N CYS A 355 -10.11 14.27 -10.54
CA CYS A 355 -9.54 14.52 -11.86
C CYS A 355 -8.72 15.81 -11.88
N VAL A 356 -9.28 16.90 -11.33
CA VAL A 356 -8.60 18.19 -11.24
C VAL A 356 -7.31 18.07 -10.42
N ALA A 357 -7.34 17.45 -9.25
CA ALA A 357 -6.15 17.27 -8.41
C ALA A 357 -5.05 16.47 -9.12
N VAL A 358 -5.40 15.37 -9.81
CA VAL A 358 -4.44 14.58 -10.59
C VAL A 358 -3.83 15.40 -11.73
N VAL A 359 -4.65 16.14 -12.49
CA VAL A 359 -4.18 16.98 -13.61
C VAL A 359 -3.26 18.09 -13.12
N LEU A 360 -3.62 18.78 -12.04
CA LEU A 360 -2.83 19.87 -11.46
C LEU A 360 -1.49 19.38 -10.91
N LEU A 361 -1.46 18.21 -10.25
CA LEU A 361 -0.24 17.67 -9.65
C LEU A 361 0.66 16.95 -10.66
N TYR A 362 0.13 16.50 -11.79
CA TYR A 362 0.91 15.80 -12.81
C TYR A 362 2.18 16.54 -13.27
N PRO A 363 2.15 17.83 -13.66
CA PRO A 363 3.36 18.56 -14.06
C PRO A 363 4.38 18.67 -12.90
N LEU A 364 3.92 18.84 -11.66
CA LEU A 364 4.80 18.87 -10.48
C LEU A 364 5.47 17.51 -10.25
N CYS A 365 4.72 16.42 -10.42
CA CYS A 365 5.27 15.06 -10.38
C CYS A 365 6.29 14.81 -11.50
N ALA A 366 6.01 15.27 -12.72
CA ALA A 366 6.95 15.14 -13.83
C ALA A 366 8.26 15.91 -13.57
N TRP A 367 8.15 17.13 -13.05
CA TRP A 367 9.29 17.93 -12.61
C TRP A 367 10.07 17.24 -11.48
N TYR A 368 9.39 16.83 -10.41
CA TYR A 368 10.03 16.19 -9.25
C TYR A 368 10.71 14.88 -9.63
N ARG A 369 10.14 14.11 -10.57
CA ARG A 369 10.77 12.93 -11.14
C ARG A 369 12.12 13.27 -11.80
N GLY A 370 12.17 14.32 -12.63
CA GLY A 370 13.40 14.79 -13.24
C GLY A 370 14.42 15.26 -12.20
N TYR A 371 13.97 16.04 -11.22
CA TYR A 371 14.79 16.51 -10.10
C TYR A 371 15.43 15.36 -9.30
N LYS A 372 14.65 14.32 -8.98
CA LYS A 372 15.11 13.12 -8.27
C LYS A 372 16.11 12.31 -9.10
N GLN A 373 15.90 12.20 -10.41
CA GLN A 373 16.83 11.51 -11.31
C GLN A 373 18.16 12.24 -11.46
N ALA A 374 18.14 13.57 -11.45
CA ALA A 374 19.35 14.40 -11.51
C ALA A 374 20.16 14.38 -10.19
N ARG A 375 19.58 13.94 -9.06
CA ARG A 375 20.20 13.94 -7.73
C ARG A 375 20.08 12.57 -7.03
N PRO A 376 20.69 11.51 -7.56
CA PRO A 376 20.56 10.16 -7.01
C PRO A 376 21.07 10.04 -5.56
N ASP A 377 22.05 10.86 -5.18
CA ASP A 377 22.65 10.86 -3.85
C ASP A 377 22.08 11.92 -2.89
N GLY A 378 21.17 12.76 -3.37
CA GLY A 378 20.54 13.81 -2.57
C GLY A 378 19.42 13.32 -1.65
N TRP A 379 18.84 14.25 -0.88
CA TRP A 379 17.69 13.96 0.00
C TRP A 379 16.47 13.27 -0.67
N PRO A 380 16.17 13.45 -1.98
CA PRO A 380 15.02 12.79 -2.63
C PRO A 380 15.08 11.26 -2.64
N ARG A 381 16.23 10.66 -2.33
CA ARG A 381 16.34 9.21 -2.15
C ARG A 381 15.58 8.70 -0.93
N TYR A 382 15.28 9.57 0.03
CA TYR A 382 14.49 9.25 1.21
C TYR A 382 12.99 9.45 0.98
N VAL A 383 12.59 10.24 -0.03
CA VAL A 383 11.20 10.58 -0.35
C VAL A 383 10.69 9.85 -1.59
#